data_AF-A0A7Z2GRD6-F1
#
_entry.id   AF-A0A7Z2GRD6-F1
#
_cell.length_a   1.000
_cell.length_b   1.000
_cell.length_c   1.000
_cell.angle_alpha   90.00
_cell.angle_beta   90.00
_cell.angle_gamma   90.00
#
_symmetry.space_group_name_H-M   'P 1'
#
loop_
_entity.id
_entity.type
_entity.pdbx_description
1 polymer ?
#
loop_
_entity_poly.entity_id
_entity_poly.type
_entity_poly.pdbx_seq_one_letter_code
_entity_poly.pdbx_strand_id
1 'polypeptide(L)'
;MLKIRCSSLSKIMTEPKSKTEKLSVGAKTYIEDLAKEFVYNYQKVVTSKEMEKGTLVEPHAIQLINDVFFTSYEKNAERRENEWLTGECDIFVPTTKIIDVKSPWSLATFPATIFAGQNKDYEWQGRGYMMLWDVDLFEINYCMVNTPDELIRFEDPNVHYVDHIEPSLRVTRVPYERDSELEEKIKEKVEAAREYFNEVVDLIAMEHAA
;
A
#
# COMPACT_ATOMS: atom_id res chain seq x y z
N MET A 1 17.18 -13.28 0.56
CA MET A 1 16.22 -13.57 1.65
C MET A 1 14.92 -12.84 1.34
N LEU A 2 13.76 -13.45 1.58
CA LEU A 2 12.46 -12.85 1.26
C LEU A 2 12.29 -11.50 1.99
N LYS A 3 11.96 -10.46 1.24
CA LYS A 3 11.55 -9.14 1.76
C LYS A 3 10.12 -8.85 1.31
N ILE A 4 9.30 -8.36 2.23
CA ILE A 4 7.89 -8.07 1.95
C ILE A 4 7.77 -6.63 1.44
N ARG A 5 7.06 -6.43 0.32
CA ARG A 5 6.77 -5.07 -0.17
C ARG A 5 5.83 -4.37 0.80
N CYS A 6 6.08 -3.11 1.15
CA CYS A 6 5.22 -2.36 2.07
C CYS A 6 3.74 -2.40 1.64
N SER A 7 3.45 -2.25 0.33
CA SER A 7 2.09 -2.31 -0.22
C SER A 7 1.40 -3.69 -0.14
N SER A 8 2.14 -4.75 0.20
CA SER A 8 1.60 -6.09 0.44
C SER A 8 1.79 -6.56 1.87
N LEU A 9 2.26 -5.69 2.76
CA LEU A 9 2.57 -6.03 4.14
C LEU A 9 1.33 -6.52 4.90
N SER A 10 0.19 -5.86 4.70
CA SER A 10 -1.05 -6.23 5.39
C SER A 10 -1.49 -7.68 5.17
N LYS A 11 -1.11 -8.29 4.03
CA LYS A 11 -1.40 -9.69 3.70
C LYS A 11 -0.81 -10.67 4.71
N ILE A 12 0.28 -10.32 5.39
CA ILE A 12 0.88 -11.15 6.44
C ILE A 12 0.53 -10.70 7.86
N MET A 13 -0.05 -9.51 8.03
CA MET A 13 -0.33 -8.94 9.36
C MET A 13 -1.67 -9.39 9.96
N THR A 14 -2.51 -10.09 9.19
CA THR A 14 -3.76 -10.66 9.70
C THR A 14 -3.48 -11.75 10.73
N GLU A 15 -4.11 -11.65 11.90
CA GLU A 15 -3.94 -12.65 12.96
C GLU A 15 -4.55 -14.01 12.60
N PRO A 16 -3.88 -15.11 12.95
CA PRO A 16 -4.48 -16.43 12.85
C PRO A 16 -5.62 -16.59 13.86
N LYS A 17 -6.57 -17.47 13.53
CA LYS A 17 -7.65 -17.85 14.46
C LYS A 17 -7.11 -18.66 15.64
N SER A 18 -6.08 -19.49 15.41
CA SER A 18 -5.40 -20.23 16.46
C SER A 18 -4.23 -19.43 17.02
N LYS A 19 -4.13 -19.37 18.36
CA LYS A 19 -2.99 -18.74 19.05
C LYS A 19 -1.69 -19.54 18.90
N THR A 20 -1.75 -20.78 18.42
CA THR A 20 -0.56 -21.62 18.20
C THR A 20 0.09 -21.38 16.84
N GLU A 21 -0.59 -20.70 15.92
CA GLU A 21 -0.05 -20.37 14.60
C GLU A 21 0.56 -18.97 14.61
N LYS A 22 1.62 -18.76 13.82
CA LYS A 22 2.21 -17.43 13.61
C LYS A 22 1.57 -16.68 12.43
N LEU A 23 1.11 -17.41 11.42
CA LEU A 23 0.53 -16.86 10.19
C LEU A 23 -0.93 -17.32 10.01
N SER A 24 -1.80 -16.41 9.59
CA SER A 24 -3.16 -16.75 9.17
C SER A 24 -3.17 -17.55 7.88
N VAL A 25 -4.31 -18.20 7.58
CA VAL A 25 -4.51 -18.92 6.30
C VAL A 25 -4.28 -18.00 5.10
N GLY A 26 -4.79 -16.76 5.14
CA GLY A 26 -4.58 -15.79 4.05
C GLY A 26 -3.13 -15.37 3.91
N ALA A 27 -2.40 -15.23 5.02
CA ALA A 27 -0.97 -14.95 4.99
C ALA A 27 -0.18 -16.10 4.35
N LYS A 28 -0.49 -17.36 4.72
CA LYS A 28 0.11 -18.55 4.12
C LYS A 28 -0.14 -18.60 2.61
N THR A 29 -1.38 -18.39 2.15
CA THR A 29 -1.70 -18.31 0.72
C THR A 29 -0.89 -17.25 -0.02
N TYR A 30 -0.68 -16.07 0.58
CA TYR A 30 0.15 -15.04 -0.03
C TYR A 30 1.62 -15.48 -0.13
N ILE A 31 2.16 -16.13 0.89
CA ILE A 31 3.55 -16.64 0.86
C ILE A 31 3.73 -17.80 -0.12
N GLU A 32 2.73 -18.68 -0.26
CA GLU A 32 2.71 -19.71 -1.31
C GLU A 32 2.76 -19.11 -2.71
N ASP A 33 1.99 -18.04 -2.97
CA ASP A 33 2.04 -17.30 -4.23
C ASP A 33 3.46 -16.76 -4.51
N LEU A 34 4.15 -16.21 -3.50
CA LEU A 34 5.54 -15.74 -3.64
C LEU A 34 6.53 -16.89 -3.87
N ALA A 35 6.36 -18.02 -3.18
CA ALA A 35 7.20 -19.20 -3.38
C ALA A 35 7.05 -19.76 -4.80
N LYS A 36 5.82 -19.77 -5.33
CA LYS A 36 5.56 -20.15 -6.72
C LYS A 36 6.20 -19.18 -7.72
N GLU A 37 6.05 -17.87 -7.53
CA GLU A 37 6.73 -16.87 -8.37
C GLU A 37 8.24 -17.10 -8.40
N PHE A 38 8.84 -17.42 -7.24
CA PHE A 38 10.26 -17.74 -7.12
C PHE A 38 10.64 -19.03 -7.85
N VAL A 39 9.97 -20.15 -7.59
CA VAL A 39 10.31 -21.46 -8.17
C VAL A 39 10.08 -21.48 -9.68
N TYR A 40 8.96 -20.92 -10.15
CA TYR A 40 8.58 -20.96 -11.55
C TYR A 40 9.06 -19.73 -12.35
N ASN A 41 9.80 -18.82 -11.71
CA ASN A 41 10.39 -17.62 -12.30
C ASN A 41 9.39 -16.78 -13.12
N TYR A 42 8.25 -16.44 -12.51
CA TYR A 42 7.27 -15.51 -13.06
C TYR A 42 6.89 -14.44 -12.04
N GLN A 43 6.24 -13.37 -12.50
CA GLN A 43 5.66 -12.36 -11.64
C GLN A 43 4.16 -12.26 -11.90
N LYS A 44 3.35 -12.35 -10.85
CA LYS A 44 1.90 -12.15 -10.97
C LYS A 44 1.63 -10.67 -11.20
N VAL A 45 1.03 -10.35 -12.35
CA VAL A 45 0.55 -9.00 -12.64
C VAL A 45 -0.84 -8.84 -12.03
N VAL A 46 -0.96 -7.93 -11.07
CA VAL A 46 -2.25 -7.50 -10.50
C VAL A 46 -2.51 -6.09 -10.98
N THR A 47 -3.62 -5.89 -11.69
CA THR A 47 -4.04 -4.58 -12.16
C THR A 47 -5.57 -4.48 -12.13
N SER A 48 -6.07 -3.27 -11.94
CA SER A 48 -7.47 -2.91 -12.04
C SER A 48 -7.58 -1.50 -12.61
N LYS A 49 -8.77 -1.10 -13.08
CA LYS A 49 -9.00 0.26 -13.58
C LYS A 49 -8.77 1.31 -12.50
N GLU A 50 -9.00 0.99 -11.22
CA GLU A 50 -8.76 1.87 -10.08
C GLU A 50 -7.25 2.06 -9.83
N MET A 51 -6.46 0.99 -9.95
CA MET A 51 -4.99 1.06 -9.87
C MET A 51 -4.41 1.85 -11.05
N GLU A 52 -4.95 1.64 -12.24
CA GLU A 52 -4.58 2.38 -13.45
C GLU A 52 -4.90 3.87 -13.30
N LYS A 53 -6.11 4.22 -12.85
CA LYS A 53 -6.46 5.61 -12.50
C LYS A 53 -5.44 6.20 -11.54
N GLY A 54 -5.19 5.50 -10.42
CA GLY A 54 -4.26 5.95 -9.38
C GLY A 54 -2.89 6.32 -9.97
N THR A 55 -2.37 5.47 -10.85
CA THR A 55 -1.09 5.69 -11.53
C THR A 55 -1.14 6.89 -12.49
N LEU A 56 -2.16 6.97 -13.34
CA LEU A 56 -2.26 8.02 -14.36
C LEU A 56 -2.44 9.42 -13.75
N VAL A 57 -3.17 9.53 -12.64
CA VAL A 57 -3.55 10.82 -12.06
C VAL A 57 -2.70 11.22 -10.85
N GLU A 58 -1.71 10.41 -10.48
CA GLU A 58 -0.84 10.70 -9.34
C GLU A 58 -0.20 12.10 -9.40
N PRO A 59 0.34 12.59 -10.54
CA PRO A 59 0.85 13.97 -10.62
C PRO A 59 -0.22 15.02 -10.31
N HIS A 60 -1.46 14.82 -10.78
CA HIS A 60 -2.58 15.73 -10.50
C HIS A 60 -3.01 15.69 -9.03
N ALA A 61 -2.97 14.52 -8.40
CA ALA A 61 -3.25 14.36 -6.98
C ALA A 61 -2.20 15.05 -6.10
N ILE A 62 -0.90 14.93 -6.46
CA ILE A 62 0.19 15.66 -5.78
C ILE A 62 0.02 17.17 -5.96
N GLN A 63 -0.32 17.62 -7.18
CA GLN A 63 -0.58 19.05 -7.44
C GLN A 63 -1.76 19.56 -6.60
N LEU A 64 -2.85 18.81 -6.49
CA LEU A 64 -4.01 19.17 -5.65
C LEU A 64 -3.60 19.34 -4.18
N ILE A 65 -2.76 18.44 -3.64
CA ILE A 65 -2.23 18.58 -2.27
C ILE A 65 -1.44 19.89 -2.14
N ASN A 66 -0.56 20.17 -3.11
CA ASN A 66 0.25 21.39 -3.12
C ASN A 66 -0.59 22.67 -3.17
N ASP A 67 -1.63 22.70 -3.98
CA ASP A 67 -2.53 23.84 -4.10
C ASP A 67 -3.34 24.07 -2.82
N VAL A 68 -3.85 23.00 -2.20
CA VAL A 68 -4.69 23.09 -0.99
C VAL A 68 -3.86 23.47 0.25
N PHE A 69 -2.65 22.94 0.39
CA PHE A 69 -1.83 23.13 1.58
C PHE A 69 -0.67 24.12 1.40
N PHE A 70 -0.57 24.77 0.24
CA PHE A 70 0.50 25.71 -0.11
C PHE A 70 1.90 25.08 0.07
N THR A 71 2.05 23.85 -0.42
CA THR A 71 3.30 23.08 -0.37
C THR A 71 3.90 22.92 -1.76
N SER A 72 5.12 22.38 -1.83
CA SER A 72 5.81 22.07 -3.08
C SER A 72 6.37 20.64 -3.03
N TYR A 73 5.50 19.68 -2.70
CA TYR A 73 5.86 18.27 -2.65
C TYR A 73 6.08 17.71 -4.06
N GLU A 74 7.05 16.82 -4.16
CA GLU A 74 7.40 16.09 -5.37
C GLU A 74 7.29 14.59 -5.12
N LYS A 75 7.08 13.83 -6.20
CA LYS A 75 7.09 12.38 -6.11
C LYS A 75 8.48 11.88 -5.72
N ASN A 76 8.53 11.05 -4.69
CA ASN A 76 9.72 10.28 -4.37
C ASN A 76 9.99 9.24 -5.45
N ALA A 77 11.25 9.15 -5.89
CA ALA A 77 11.72 8.17 -6.87
C ALA A 77 12.72 7.17 -6.26
N GLU A 78 12.90 7.18 -4.94
CA GLU A 78 13.81 6.30 -4.23
C GLU A 78 13.05 5.07 -3.70
N ARG A 79 13.50 3.88 -4.10
CA ARG A 79 13.12 2.63 -3.44
C ARG A 79 14.13 2.30 -2.34
N ARG A 80 13.64 2.13 -1.12
CA ARG A 80 14.43 1.69 0.02
C ARG A 80 14.12 0.25 0.39
N GLU A 81 15.07 -0.35 1.09
CA GLU A 81 14.91 -1.65 1.69
C GLU A 81 15.69 -1.72 3.00
N ASN A 82 15.23 -2.57 3.91
CA ASN A 82 15.96 -2.97 5.11
C ASN A 82 16.06 -4.50 5.14
N GLU A 83 16.28 -5.07 6.31
CA GLU A 83 16.32 -6.53 6.47
C GLU A 83 15.00 -7.19 6.08
N TRP A 84 13.84 -6.61 6.45
CA TRP A 84 12.52 -7.26 6.34
C TRP A 84 11.68 -6.77 5.15
N LEU A 85 11.82 -5.51 4.77
CA LEU A 85 10.89 -4.80 3.89
C LEU A 85 11.59 -4.15 2.70
N THR A 86 10.80 -3.89 1.66
CA THR A 86 11.15 -3.01 0.54
C THR A 86 9.97 -2.13 0.15
N GLY A 87 10.21 -0.89 -0.23
CA GLY A 87 9.15 0.08 -0.46
C GLY A 87 9.63 1.32 -1.20
N GLU A 88 8.67 2.01 -1.80
CA GLU A 88 8.84 3.30 -2.47
C GLU A 88 7.58 4.07 -2.12
N CYS A 89 7.70 5.05 -1.22
CA CYS A 89 6.58 5.91 -0.85
C CYS A 89 6.30 6.93 -1.96
N ASP A 90 5.12 7.53 -1.96
CA ASP A 90 4.76 8.53 -2.98
C ASP A 90 5.44 9.86 -2.73
N ILE A 91 5.41 10.37 -1.49
CA ILE A 91 6.10 11.60 -1.10
C ILE A 91 6.82 11.38 0.23
N PHE A 92 8.09 11.79 0.26
CA PHE A 92 8.87 11.86 1.49
C PHE A 92 9.10 13.32 1.87
N VAL A 93 8.67 13.70 3.08
CA VAL A 93 8.97 15.00 3.68
C VAL A 93 10.08 14.78 4.71
N PRO A 94 11.34 15.19 4.41
CA PRO A 94 12.49 14.87 5.25
C PRO A 94 12.28 15.18 6.73
N THR A 95 12.66 14.23 7.59
CA THR A 95 12.55 14.32 9.06
C THR A 95 11.15 14.57 9.61
N THR A 96 10.12 14.56 8.76
CA THR A 96 8.76 14.96 9.14
C THR A 96 7.80 13.79 8.99
N LYS A 97 7.59 13.31 7.75
CA LYS A 97 6.58 12.30 7.47
C LYS A 97 6.70 11.66 6.08
N ILE A 98 5.97 10.58 5.92
CA ILE A 98 5.60 10.02 4.61
C ILE A 98 4.17 10.41 4.27
N ILE A 99 3.92 10.77 3.02
CA ILE A 99 2.57 10.88 2.47
C ILE A 99 2.41 9.82 1.38
N ASP A 100 1.36 9.02 1.49
CA ASP A 100 0.93 8.05 0.47
C ASP A 100 -0.37 8.56 -0.15
N VAL A 101 -0.34 8.74 -1.46
CA VAL A 101 -1.39 9.39 -2.24
C VAL A 101 -2.32 8.32 -2.76
N LYS A 102 -3.60 8.43 -2.41
CA LYS A 102 -4.64 7.53 -2.89
C LYS A 102 -5.62 8.33 -3.72
N SER A 103 -5.92 7.87 -4.93
CA SER A 103 -6.91 8.49 -5.81
C SER A 103 -8.15 7.61 -5.88
N PRO A 104 -9.22 7.90 -5.12
CA PRO A 104 -10.47 7.13 -5.19
C PRO A 104 -11.03 7.08 -6.61
N TRP A 105 -11.72 5.99 -6.92
CA TRP A 105 -12.24 5.74 -8.27
C TRP A 105 -13.24 6.81 -8.71
N SER A 106 -14.15 7.16 -7.81
CA SER A 106 -15.27 8.09 -8.03
C SER A 106 -15.70 8.76 -6.72
N LEU A 107 -16.57 9.76 -6.78
CA LEU A 107 -17.17 10.40 -5.60
C LEU A 107 -17.85 9.39 -4.67
N ALA A 108 -18.38 8.29 -5.19
CA ALA A 108 -19.01 7.24 -4.38
C ALA A 108 -18.01 6.47 -3.49
N THR A 109 -16.73 6.44 -3.89
CA THR A 109 -15.67 5.74 -3.16
C THR A 109 -14.72 6.70 -2.42
N PHE A 110 -14.91 8.01 -2.58
CA PHE A 110 -14.10 9.02 -1.90
C PHE A 110 -14.46 9.07 -0.40
N PRO A 111 -13.50 8.82 0.51
CA PRO A 111 -13.76 8.92 1.93
C PRO A 111 -13.74 10.39 2.36
N ALA A 112 -14.91 11.02 2.46
CA ALA A 112 -15.04 12.45 2.77
C ALA A 112 -14.70 12.83 4.25
N THR A 113 -14.35 11.85 5.09
CA THR A 113 -13.96 12.10 6.48
C THR A 113 -12.78 11.23 6.87
N ILE A 114 -12.00 11.68 7.85
CA ILE A 114 -10.85 10.92 8.39
C ILE A 114 -11.28 9.52 8.83
N PHE A 115 -12.41 9.41 9.54
CA PHE A 115 -12.95 8.13 10.01
C PHE A 115 -13.26 7.18 8.85
N ALA A 116 -13.91 7.68 7.79
CA ALA A 116 -14.20 6.89 6.60
C ALA A 116 -12.94 6.50 5.81
N GLY A 117 -11.86 7.28 5.93
CA GLY A 117 -10.59 7.02 5.28
C GLY A 117 -9.67 6.06 6.03
N GLN A 118 -10.01 5.66 7.26
CA GLN A 118 -9.19 4.69 7.99
C GLN A 118 -9.17 3.35 7.26
N ASN A 119 -7.98 2.89 6.89
CA ASN A 119 -7.79 1.63 6.20
C ASN A 119 -6.59 0.87 6.77
N LYS A 120 -6.83 -0.34 7.30
CA LYS A 120 -5.78 -1.15 7.94
C LYS A 120 -4.70 -1.62 6.97
N ASP A 121 -5.04 -1.86 5.71
CA ASP A 121 -4.06 -2.29 4.72
C ASP A 121 -3.06 -1.17 4.43
N TYR A 122 -3.57 0.06 4.25
CA TYR A 122 -2.75 1.25 4.04
C TYR A 122 -2.02 1.70 5.30
N GLU A 123 -2.61 1.49 6.48
CA GLU A 123 -1.90 1.70 7.74
C GLU A 123 -0.64 0.81 7.81
N TRP A 124 -0.77 -0.50 7.57
CA TRP A 124 0.39 -1.40 7.56
C TRP A 124 1.43 -1.01 6.51
N GLN A 125 0.97 -0.62 5.31
CA GLN A 125 1.86 -0.06 4.29
C GLN A 125 2.65 1.15 4.82
N GLY A 126 1.96 2.09 5.49
CA GLY A 126 2.56 3.26 6.11
C GLY A 126 3.54 2.94 7.23
N ARG A 127 3.24 1.96 8.09
CA ARG A 127 4.20 1.44 9.08
C ARG A 127 5.50 1.00 8.42
N GLY A 128 5.38 0.24 7.33
CA GLY A 128 6.54 -0.19 6.56
C GLY A 128 7.36 0.98 6.00
N TYR A 129 6.71 2.05 5.52
CA TYR A 129 7.42 3.24 5.06
C TYR A 129 8.10 4.02 6.19
N MET A 130 7.46 4.16 7.35
CA MET A 130 8.08 4.78 8.52
C MET A 130 9.35 4.05 8.95
N MET A 131 9.36 2.71 8.92
CA MET A 131 10.56 1.91 9.17
C MET A 131 11.68 2.12 8.14
N LEU A 132 11.33 2.33 6.86
CA LEU A 132 12.32 2.48 5.77
C LEU A 132 12.89 3.89 5.65
N TRP A 133 12.11 4.92 6.01
CA TRP A 133 12.52 6.33 5.94
C TRP A 133 12.89 6.94 7.29
N ASP A 134 12.73 6.18 8.38
CA ASP A 134 12.98 6.60 9.75
C ASP A 134 12.29 7.93 10.10
N VAL A 135 10.97 7.92 10.00
CA VAL A 135 10.11 9.05 10.39
C VAL A 135 8.95 8.59 11.26
N ASP A 136 8.42 9.51 12.06
CA ASP A 136 7.45 9.18 13.09
C ASP A 136 5.99 9.39 12.67
N LEU A 137 5.75 9.88 11.45
CA LEU A 137 4.43 10.19 10.94
C LEU A 137 4.24 9.65 9.52
N PHE A 138 3.06 9.07 9.29
CA PHE A 138 2.55 8.67 8.00
C PHE A 138 1.17 9.29 7.78
N GLU A 139 0.90 9.75 6.56
CA GLU A 139 -0.42 10.24 6.17
C GLU A 139 -0.89 9.57 4.88
N ILE A 140 -2.13 9.07 4.91
CA ILE A 140 -2.85 8.76 3.66
C ILE A 140 -3.52 10.04 3.20
N ASN A 141 -3.24 10.46 1.98
CA ASN A 141 -3.93 11.58 1.34
C ASN A 141 -4.84 11.06 0.24
N TYR A 142 -6.13 10.94 0.56
CA TYR A 142 -7.15 10.65 -0.44
C TYR A 142 -7.43 11.90 -1.26
N CYS A 143 -7.12 11.85 -2.55
CA CYS A 143 -7.23 12.98 -3.47
C CYS A 143 -8.25 12.67 -4.56
N MET A 144 -9.36 13.40 -4.56
CA MET A 144 -10.37 13.27 -5.61
C MET A 144 -10.01 14.20 -6.78
N VAL A 145 -9.55 13.58 -7.86
CA VAL A 145 -9.27 14.24 -9.14
C VAL A 145 -10.06 13.53 -10.25
N ASN A 146 -10.22 14.22 -11.39
CA ASN A 146 -10.95 13.68 -12.52
C ASN A 146 -10.43 12.31 -12.91
N THR A 147 -11.34 11.38 -13.16
CA THR A 147 -10.98 10.12 -13.84
C THR A 147 -10.75 10.42 -15.33
N PRO A 148 -9.67 9.90 -15.96
CA PRO A 148 -9.49 10.00 -17.40
C PRO A 148 -10.65 9.37 -18.19
N ASP A 149 -11.08 10.01 -19.28
CA ASP A 149 -12.25 9.63 -20.08
C ASP A 149 -12.20 8.16 -20.52
N GLU A 150 -11.02 7.67 -20.91
CA GLU A 150 -10.78 6.29 -21.34
C GLU A 150 -11.06 5.25 -20.24
N LEU A 151 -10.98 5.66 -18.97
CA LEU A 151 -11.25 4.80 -17.82
C LEU A 151 -12.71 4.83 -17.38
N ILE A 152 -13.43 5.94 -17.57
CA ILE A 152 -14.85 6.09 -17.18
C ILE A 152 -15.76 5.11 -17.93
N ARG A 153 -15.53 4.94 -19.23
CA ARG A 153 -16.29 4.05 -20.12
C ARG A 153 -17.81 4.32 -20.10
N PHE A 154 -18.58 3.50 -19.37
CA PHE A 154 -20.05 3.54 -19.33
C PHE A 154 -20.59 4.01 -17.97
N GLU A 155 -19.72 4.42 -17.05
CA GLU A 155 -20.12 4.96 -15.75
C GLU A 155 -20.63 6.40 -15.88
N ASP A 156 -21.42 6.84 -14.90
CA ASP A 156 -21.95 8.21 -14.87
C ASP A 156 -20.79 9.22 -14.75
N PRO A 157 -20.56 10.09 -15.74
CA PRO A 157 -19.45 11.04 -15.70
C PRO A 157 -19.54 12.03 -14.51
N ASN A 158 -20.73 12.26 -13.95
CA ASN A 158 -20.93 13.18 -12.84
C ASN A 158 -20.24 12.72 -11.54
N VAL A 159 -19.96 11.42 -11.38
CA VAL A 159 -19.22 10.92 -10.21
C VAL A 159 -17.70 10.90 -10.44
N HIS A 160 -17.25 11.25 -11.65
CA HIS A 160 -15.86 11.19 -12.07
C HIS A 160 -15.23 12.56 -12.34
N TYR A 161 -15.99 13.51 -12.89
CA TYR A 161 -15.53 14.88 -13.10
C TYR A 161 -15.83 15.75 -11.89
N VAL A 162 -14.79 16.19 -11.20
CA VAL A 162 -14.86 16.80 -9.87
C VAL A 162 -14.23 18.18 -9.77
N ASP A 163 -13.67 18.72 -10.85
CA ASP A 163 -13.01 20.06 -10.83
C ASP A 163 -13.97 21.21 -10.47
N HIS A 164 -15.28 20.99 -10.61
CA HIS A 164 -16.31 21.93 -10.18
C HIS A 164 -16.45 22.01 -8.64
N ILE A 165 -15.88 21.05 -7.91
CA ILE A 165 -15.87 20.99 -6.45
C ILE A 165 -14.63 21.71 -5.92
N GLU A 166 -14.84 22.52 -4.89
CA GLU A 166 -13.79 23.29 -4.22
C GLU A 166 -12.60 22.37 -3.81
N PRO A 167 -11.35 22.74 -4.15
CA PRO A 167 -10.18 21.87 -3.95
C PRO A 167 -10.02 21.34 -2.53
N SER A 168 -10.30 22.14 -1.49
CA SER A 168 -10.12 21.70 -0.11
C SER A 168 -11.09 20.58 0.30
N LEU A 169 -12.27 20.50 -0.34
CA LEU A 169 -13.23 19.42 -0.14
C LEU A 169 -12.86 18.12 -0.87
N ARG A 170 -11.82 18.15 -1.71
CA ARG A 170 -11.35 17.00 -2.51
C ARG A 170 -10.12 16.30 -1.92
N VAL A 171 -9.67 16.71 -0.74
CA VAL A 171 -8.55 16.06 -0.04
C VAL A 171 -8.96 15.64 1.37
N THR A 172 -8.84 14.34 1.67
CA THR A 172 -8.98 13.83 3.04
C THR A 172 -7.66 13.23 3.51
N ARG A 173 -7.14 13.74 4.64
CA ARG A 173 -5.86 13.33 5.24
C ARG A 173 -6.12 12.42 6.44
N VAL A 174 -5.50 11.25 6.47
CA VAL A 174 -5.60 10.28 7.57
C VAL A 174 -4.21 10.06 8.17
N PRO A 175 -3.90 10.66 9.33
CA PRO A 175 -2.59 10.53 9.96
C PRO A 175 -2.47 9.26 10.81
N TYR A 176 -1.25 8.73 10.89
CA TYR A 176 -0.84 7.62 11.74
C TYR A 176 0.53 7.91 12.36
N GLU A 177 0.62 7.89 13.68
CA GLU A 177 1.86 8.07 14.45
C GLU A 177 2.58 6.74 14.64
N ARG A 178 3.92 6.73 14.49
CA ARG A 178 4.77 5.55 14.62
C ARG A 178 4.51 4.77 15.91
N ASP A 179 4.56 3.44 15.79
CA ASP A 179 4.28 2.52 16.88
C ASP A 179 5.32 1.39 16.84
N SER A 180 6.21 1.38 17.84
CA SER A 180 7.30 0.41 17.93
C SER A 180 6.82 -1.02 18.15
N GLU A 181 5.69 -1.23 18.82
CA GLU A 181 5.14 -2.58 19.04
C GLU A 181 4.65 -3.17 17.71
N LEU A 182 4.02 -2.36 16.88
CA LEU A 182 3.61 -2.77 15.52
C LEU A 182 4.82 -3.02 14.60
N GLU A 183 5.93 -2.29 14.78
CA GLU A 183 7.17 -2.53 14.04
C GLU A 183 7.84 -3.86 14.41
N GLU A 184 7.93 -4.17 15.70
CA GLU A 184 8.45 -5.49 16.14
C GLU A 184 7.57 -6.62 15.62
N LYS A 185 6.25 -6.44 15.66
CA LYS A 185 5.30 -7.39 15.09
C LYS A 185 5.49 -7.61 13.59
N ILE A 186 5.85 -6.57 12.83
CA ILE A 186 6.18 -6.72 11.40
C ILE A 186 7.38 -7.66 11.24
N LYS A 187 8.44 -7.47 12.03
CA LYS A 187 9.63 -8.34 11.98
C LYS A 187 9.27 -9.79 12.27
N GLU A 188 8.53 -10.04 13.34
CA GLU A 188 8.07 -11.39 13.71
C GLU A 188 7.26 -12.08 12.59
N LYS A 189 6.32 -11.35 11.96
CA LYS A 189 5.51 -11.88 10.86
C LYS A 189 6.35 -12.14 9.61
N VAL A 190 7.35 -11.30 9.33
CA VAL A 190 8.28 -11.52 8.20
C VAL A 190 9.17 -12.73 8.45
N GLU A 191 9.68 -12.94 9.67
CA GLU A 191 10.45 -14.15 10.00
C GLU A 191 9.61 -15.42 9.85
N ALA A 192 8.38 -15.42 10.38
CA ALA A 192 7.46 -16.55 10.19
C ALA A 192 7.14 -16.79 8.70
N ALA A 193 7.00 -15.72 7.92
CA ALA A 193 6.81 -15.81 6.48
C ALA A 193 8.02 -16.40 5.75
N ARG A 194 9.24 -16.11 6.20
CA ARG A 194 10.48 -16.69 5.64
C ARG A 194 10.60 -18.18 5.93
N GLU A 195 10.32 -18.58 7.16
CA GLU A 195 10.27 -19.99 7.57
C GLU A 195 9.33 -20.75 6.63
N TYR A 196 8.08 -20.28 6.51
CA TYR A 196 7.06 -20.92 5.69
C TYR A 196 7.36 -20.86 4.18
N PHE A 197 7.95 -19.77 3.69
CA PHE A 197 8.37 -19.65 2.30
C PHE A 197 9.37 -20.75 1.92
N ASN A 198 10.38 -20.99 2.76
CA ASN A 198 11.38 -22.03 2.51
C ASN A 198 10.73 -23.43 2.55
N GLU A 199 9.84 -23.70 3.51
CA GLU A 199 9.09 -24.96 3.56
C GLU A 199 8.32 -25.23 2.26
N VAL A 200 7.65 -24.22 1.71
CA VAL A 200 6.89 -24.36 0.45
C VAL A 200 7.84 -24.58 -0.74
N VAL A 201 8.96 -23.87 -0.81
CA VAL A 201 9.95 -24.05 -1.88
C VAL A 201 10.52 -25.48 -1.85
N ASP A 202 10.88 -25.98 -0.67
CA ASP A 202 11.41 -27.33 -0.49
C ASP A 202 10.36 -28.40 -0.82
N LEU A 203 9.09 -28.18 -0.44
CA LEU A 203 7.98 -29.06 -0.78
C LEU A 203 7.77 -29.16 -2.29
N ILE A 204 7.73 -28.01 -2.99
CA ILE A 204 7.60 -27.99 -4.45
C ILE A 204 8.77 -28.75 -5.10
N ALA A 205 10.00 -28.54 -4.63
CA ALA A 205 11.17 -29.24 -5.16
C ALA A 205 11.09 -30.76 -4.93
N MET A 206 10.63 -31.19 -3.76
CA MET A 206 10.48 -32.62 -3.43
C MET A 206 9.39 -33.30 -4.25
N GLU A 207 8.20 -32.70 -4.37
CA GLU A 207 7.06 -33.31 -5.07
C GLU A 207 7.28 -33.41 -6.58
N HIS A 208 8.06 -32.50 -7.17
CA HIS A 208 8.38 -32.52 -8.60
C HIS A 208 9.65 -33.30 -8.96
N ALA A 209 10.39 -33.81 -7.96
CA ALA A 209 11.55 -34.68 -8.17
C ALA A 209 11.19 -36.18 -8.30
N ALA A 210 9.93 -36.54 -8.03
CA ALA A 210 9.37 -37.90 -8.12
C ALA A 210 8.76 -38.18 -9.51
#